data_AF-A0A956DKU1-F1
#
_entry.id   AF-A0A956DKU1-F1
#
_cell.length_a   1.000
_cell.length_b   1.000
_cell.length_c   1.000
_cell.angle_alpha   90.00
_cell.angle_beta   90.00
_cell.angle_gamma   90.00
#
_symmetry.space_group_name_H-M   'P 1'
#
loop_
_entity.id
_entity.type
_entity.pdbx_description
1 polymer ?
#
loop_
_entity_poly.entity_id
_entity_poly.type
_entity_poly.pdbx_seq_one_letter_code
_entity_poly.pdbx_strand_id
1 'polypeptide(L)'
;MLVSLVLLIALAAAVVLLTRLIVRGIELYAASGGMSSKAKGQFLGYATSIPELVGTVGTAGNGLLEAGLWNVGASNVINLVLFGMAAGYYGRIRALAKRKFLDEMVFSLIAFAIPLVLSRLAESAARSPWTAAALFGFFCSYLVVDRRLNPNPPPSVQASARTRDEAAKPKAYAYIAVGVAGIVLAGNYLGDEAKVVVESLGVPEWAVGWILGFITSLPEMTAFFAVFASGAVEAAQGDDTDCQENLDSLAASNMSNLGVIYPIGIAVFLLVGR
;
A
#
# COMPACT_ATOMS: atom_id res chain seq x y z
N MET A 1 -3.15 -18.17 24.24
CA MET A 1 -3.55 -18.72 22.92
C MET A 1 -4.55 -17.80 22.23
N LEU A 2 -5.84 -17.76 22.61
CA LEU A 2 -6.80 -16.82 21.99
C LEU A 2 -6.40 -15.34 22.15
N VAL A 3 -5.74 -15.01 23.26
CA VAL A 3 -5.21 -13.67 23.53
C VAL A 3 -4.26 -13.19 22.44
N SER A 4 -3.34 -14.02 21.96
CA SER A 4 -2.36 -13.61 20.93
C SER A 4 -2.98 -13.36 19.57
N LEU A 5 -4.01 -14.14 19.20
CA LEU A 5 -4.78 -13.85 17.99
C LEU A 5 -5.52 -12.51 18.10
N VAL A 6 -6.12 -12.22 19.26
CA VAL A 6 -6.77 -10.93 19.52
C VAL A 6 -5.76 -9.79 19.52
N LEU A 7 -4.58 -9.97 20.12
CA LEU A 7 -3.50 -8.98 20.13
C LEU A 7 -2.95 -8.73 18.73
N LEU A 8 -2.75 -9.77 17.92
CA LEU A 8 -2.35 -9.65 16.51
C LEU A 8 -3.33 -8.76 15.74
N ILE A 9 -4.64 -9.04 15.85
CA ILE A 9 -5.69 -8.26 15.18
C ILE A 9 -5.72 -6.83 15.73
N ALA A 10 -5.62 -6.65 17.05
CA ALA A 10 -5.63 -5.33 17.68
C ALA A 10 -4.42 -4.48 17.30
N LEU A 11 -3.23 -5.07 17.22
CA LEU A 11 -2.00 -4.41 16.79
C LEU A 11 -2.06 -4.05 15.31
N ALA A 12 -2.51 -4.96 14.44
CA ALA A 12 -2.73 -4.67 13.03
C ALA A 12 -3.73 -3.53 12.84
N ALA A 13 -4.85 -3.54 13.59
CA ALA A 13 -5.82 -2.45 13.58
C ALA A 13 -5.23 -1.13 14.12
N ALA A 14 -4.39 -1.18 15.15
CA ALA A 14 -3.70 0.01 15.66
C ALA A 14 -2.77 0.62 14.60
N VAL A 15 -2.03 -0.20 13.86
CA VAL A 15 -1.17 0.24 12.74
C VAL A 15 -2.01 0.95 11.66
N VAL A 16 -3.18 0.40 11.31
CA VAL A 16 -4.14 1.05 10.39
C VAL A 16 -4.59 2.41 10.93
N LEU A 17 -4.96 2.50 12.21
CA LEU A 17 -5.39 3.76 12.82
C LEU A 17 -4.28 4.81 12.83
N LEU A 18 -3.05 4.40 13.10
CA LEU A 18 -1.88 5.29 13.10
C LEU A 18 -1.51 5.76 11.69
N THR A 19 -1.72 4.92 10.69
CA THR A 19 -1.51 5.28 9.27
C THR A 19 -2.40 6.45 8.85
N ARG A 20 -3.59 6.60 9.45
CA ARG A 20 -4.45 7.77 9.22
C ARG A 20 -3.80 9.10 9.62
N LEU A 21 -2.89 9.09 10.60
CA LEU A 21 -2.11 10.28 10.95
C LEU A 21 -1.15 10.64 9.83
N ILE A 22 -0.47 9.63 9.24
CA ILE A 22 0.45 9.84 8.12
C ILE A 22 -0.30 10.38 6.91
N VAL A 23 -1.42 9.74 6.54
CA VAL A 23 -2.29 10.19 5.43
C VAL A 23 -2.73 11.65 5.64
N ARG A 24 -3.21 11.98 6.84
CA ARG A 24 -3.60 13.36 7.17
C ARG A 24 -2.44 14.35 7.08
N GLY A 25 -1.24 13.93 7.48
CA GLY A 25 -0.04 14.74 7.33
C GLY A 25 0.30 15.00 5.86
N ILE A 26 0.21 13.97 5.01
CA ILE A 26 0.41 14.10 3.55
C ILE A 26 -0.64 15.03 2.93
N GLU A 27 -1.91 14.90 3.32
CA GLU A 27 -2.98 15.78 2.84
C GLU A 27 -2.75 17.24 3.21
N LEU A 28 -2.37 17.50 4.47
CA LEU A 28 -2.02 18.86 4.92
C LEU A 28 -0.80 19.40 4.17
N TYR A 29 0.20 18.56 3.93
CA TYR A 29 1.36 18.93 3.14
C TYR A 29 0.99 19.26 1.68
N ALA A 30 0.19 18.40 1.03
CA ALA A 30 -0.30 18.63 -0.33
C ALA A 30 -1.15 19.90 -0.43
N ALA A 31 -1.96 20.20 0.58
CA ALA A 31 -2.77 21.41 0.67
C ALA A 31 -1.92 22.69 0.82
N SER A 32 -0.73 22.61 1.44
CA SER A 32 0.20 23.73 1.56
C SER A 32 0.85 24.16 0.23
N GLY A 33 0.59 23.42 -0.85
CA GLY A 33 0.92 23.76 -2.23
C GLY A 33 2.13 22.99 -2.79
N GLY A 34 2.00 22.49 -4.02
CA GLY A 34 3.12 21.93 -4.80
C GLY A 34 2.97 20.50 -5.32
N MET A 35 1.84 19.82 -5.08
CA MET A 35 1.64 18.42 -5.49
C MET A 35 0.58 18.31 -6.60
N SER A 36 0.88 17.58 -7.69
CA SER A 36 -0.09 17.24 -8.74
C SER A 36 -1.08 16.17 -8.24
N SER A 37 -2.25 16.03 -8.88
CA SER A 37 -3.22 14.97 -8.54
C SER A 37 -2.60 13.57 -8.64
N LYS A 38 -1.77 13.34 -9.66
CA LYS A 38 -0.99 12.10 -9.81
C LYS A 38 -0.04 11.86 -8.63
N ALA A 39 0.75 12.87 -8.26
CA ALA A 39 1.66 12.74 -7.13
C ALA A 39 0.89 12.48 -5.83
N LYS A 40 -0.24 13.16 -5.61
CA LYS A 40 -1.11 12.93 -4.46
C LYS A 40 -1.63 11.48 -4.43
N GLY A 41 -2.12 10.96 -5.55
CA GLY A 41 -2.57 9.57 -5.69
C GLY A 41 -1.46 8.58 -5.36
N GLN A 42 -0.26 8.77 -5.92
CA GLN A 42 0.90 7.92 -5.64
C GLN A 42 1.32 7.96 -4.16
N PHE A 43 1.40 9.16 -3.56
CA PHE A 43 1.72 9.30 -2.14
C PHE A 43 0.67 8.65 -1.24
N LEU A 44 -0.60 8.73 -1.62
CA LEU A 44 -1.68 8.05 -0.90
C LEU A 44 -1.48 6.54 -0.96
N GLY A 45 -1.26 5.99 -2.16
CA GLY A 45 -0.98 4.56 -2.34
C GLY A 45 0.23 4.05 -1.56
N TYR A 46 1.33 4.81 -1.52
CA TYR A 46 2.49 4.44 -0.70
C TYR A 46 2.23 4.55 0.80
N ALA A 47 1.47 5.58 1.23
CA ALA A 47 1.19 5.80 2.64
C ALA A 47 0.22 4.75 3.19
N THR A 48 -0.79 4.37 2.41
CA THR A 48 -1.75 3.34 2.82
C THR A 48 -1.12 1.97 2.90
N SER A 49 0.00 1.72 2.20
CA SER A 49 0.76 0.46 2.24
C SER A 49 1.83 0.37 3.34
N ILE A 50 1.90 1.36 4.24
CA ILE A 50 2.78 1.31 5.42
C ILE A 50 2.40 0.16 6.39
N PRO A 51 1.12 -0.13 6.66
CA PRO A 51 0.73 -1.32 7.42
C PRO A 51 1.24 -2.63 6.83
N GLU A 52 1.21 -2.79 5.51
CA GLU A 52 1.79 -3.94 4.81
C GLU A 52 3.29 -4.04 5.08
N LEU A 53 4.01 -2.91 4.95
CA LEU A 53 5.44 -2.86 5.27
C LEU A 53 5.72 -3.37 6.68
N VAL A 54 4.94 -2.90 7.64
CA VAL A 54 5.13 -3.22 9.06
C VAL A 54 4.78 -4.67 9.36
N GLY A 55 3.67 -5.17 8.80
CA GLY A 55 3.29 -6.58 8.90
C GLY A 55 4.34 -7.51 8.30
N THR A 56 4.82 -7.18 7.10
CA THR A 56 5.82 -7.98 6.39
C THR A 56 7.19 -7.94 7.07
N VAL A 57 7.63 -6.78 7.55
CA VAL A 57 8.89 -6.67 8.31
C VAL A 57 8.79 -7.36 9.66
N GLY A 58 7.68 -7.18 10.39
CA GLY A 58 7.47 -7.80 11.70
C GLY A 58 7.46 -9.32 11.64
N THR A 59 6.74 -9.89 10.66
CA THR A 59 6.71 -11.34 10.43
C THR A 59 8.07 -11.87 9.95
N ALA A 60 8.71 -11.21 8.98
CA ALA A 60 10.04 -11.60 8.49
C ALA A 60 11.12 -11.54 9.57
N GLY A 61 11.10 -10.51 10.42
CA GLY A 61 12.01 -10.36 11.56
C GLY A 61 11.82 -11.44 12.64
N ASN A 62 10.68 -12.14 12.62
CA ASN A 62 10.40 -13.27 13.49
C ASN A 62 10.59 -14.64 12.83
N GLY A 63 11.17 -14.67 11.62
CA GLY A 63 11.40 -15.90 10.86
C GLY A 63 10.20 -16.38 10.03
N LEU A 64 9.10 -15.60 9.97
CA LEU A 64 7.87 -15.95 9.28
C LEU A 64 7.76 -15.25 7.91
N LEU A 65 8.72 -15.51 7.01
CA LEU A 65 8.74 -14.85 5.71
C LEU A 65 7.57 -15.25 4.80
N GLU A 66 6.98 -16.44 4.99
CA GLU A 66 5.81 -16.86 4.21
C GLU A 66 4.57 -16.05 4.62
N ALA A 67 4.42 -15.74 5.91
CA ALA A 67 3.37 -14.82 6.37
C ALA A 67 3.52 -13.42 5.73
N GLY A 68 4.76 -12.93 5.62
CA GLY A 68 5.06 -11.67 4.94
C GLY A 68 4.77 -11.67 3.42
N LEU A 69 4.97 -12.82 2.74
CA LEU A 69 4.60 -12.99 1.33
C LEU A 69 3.08 -12.91 1.14
N TRP A 70 2.33 -13.60 2.00
CA TRP A 70 0.87 -13.61 1.90
C TRP A 70 0.20 -12.35 2.42
N ASN A 71 0.84 -11.60 3.31
CA ASN A 71 0.44 -10.23 3.63
C ASN A 71 0.43 -9.36 2.36
N VAL A 72 1.56 -9.29 1.65
CA VAL A 72 1.70 -8.55 0.37
C VAL A 72 0.78 -9.10 -0.72
N GLY A 73 0.76 -10.42 -0.90
CA GLY A 73 -0.03 -11.07 -1.93
C GLY A 73 -1.53 -10.89 -1.73
N ALA A 74 -2.02 -11.12 -0.50
CA ALA A 74 -3.42 -10.92 -0.16
C ALA A 74 -3.82 -9.46 -0.28
N SER A 75 -3.01 -8.51 0.18
CA SER A 75 -3.30 -7.08 0.02
C SER A 75 -3.46 -6.69 -1.45
N ASN A 76 -2.58 -7.15 -2.34
CA ASN A 76 -2.71 -6.85 -3.77
C ASN A 76 -4.01 -7.41 -4.39
N VAL A 77 -4.45 -8.59 -3.95
CA VAL A 77 -5.75 -9.16 -4.35
C VAL A 77 -6.90 -8.31 -3.81
N ILE A 78 -6.87 -8.03 -2.52
CA ILE A 78 -7.93 -7.36 -1.79
C ILE A 78 -8.09 -5.93 -2.30
N ASN A 79 -6.99 -5.21 -2.55
CA ASN A 79 -7.00 -3.87 -3.13
C ASN A 79 -7.65 -3.83 -4.52
N LEU A 80 -7.37 -4.81 -5.39
CA LEU A 80 -8.05 -4.93 -6.68
C LEU A 80 -9.56 -5.11 -6.53
N VAL A 81 -9.98 -5.98 -5.60
CA VAL A 81 -11.40 -6.23 -5.31
C VAL A 81 -12.07 -4.98 -4.73
N LEU A 82 -11.45 -4.33 -3.74
CA LEU A 82 -11.97 -3.13 -3.08
C LEU A 82 -12.07 -1.94 -4.05
N PHE A 83 -11.05 -1.74 -4.88
CA PHE A 83 -11.08 -0.73 -5.94
C PHE A 83 -12.23 -1.01 -6.92
N GLY A 84 -12.41 -2.26 -7.35
CA GLY A 84 -13.51 -2.67 -8.22
C GLY A 84 -14.88 -2.44 -7.57
N MET A 85 -15.03 -2.75 -6.28
CA MET A 85 -16.25 -2.49 -5.52
C MET A 85 -16.54 -0.98 -5.40
N ALA A 86 -15.54 -0.17 -5.08
CA ALA A 86 -15.68 1.28 -5.00
C ALA A 86 -16.06 1.87 -6.37
N ALA A 87 -15.37 1.46 -7.44
CA ALA A 87 -15.67 1.88 -8.80
C ALA A 87 -17.08 1.46 -9.24
N GLY A 88 -17.54 0.26 -8.86
CA GLY A 88 -18.90 -0.20 -9.11
C GLY A 88 -19.94 0.64 -8.38
N TYR A 89 -19.72 0.89 -7.09
CA TYR A 89 -20.61 1.70 -6.25
C TYR A 89 -20.79 3.12 -6.77
N TYR A 90 -19.72 3.76 -7.24
CA TYR A 90 -19.75 5.12 -7.81
C TYR A 90 -19.99 5.17 -9.34
N GLY A 91 -20.31 4.04 -9.98
CA GLY A 91 -20.66 4.00 -11.41
C GLY A 91 -19.48 4.29 -12.37
N ARG A 92 -18.24 4.07 -11.95
CA ARG A 92 -17.01 4.40 -12.68
C ARG A 92 -16.46 3.30 -13.60
N ILE A 93 -17.03 2.10 -13.58
CA ILE A 93 -16.53 0.95 -14.36
C ILE A 93 -16.36 1.28 -15.85
N ARG A 94 -17.28 2.03 -16.46
CA ARG A 94 -17.17 2.43 -17.89
C ARG A 94 -16.04 3.41 -18.15
N ALA A 95 -15.77 4.33 -17.23
CA ALA A 95 -14.66 5.26 -17.34
C ALA A 95 -13.32 4.52 -17.27
N LEU A 96 -13.21 3.56 -16.35
CA LEU A 96 -12.01 2.74 -16.16
C LEU A 96 -11.71 1.80 -17.34
N ALA A 97 -12.70 1.48 -18.17
CA ALA A 97 -12.49 0.70 -19.39
C ALA A 97 -11.82 1.49 -20.53
N LYS A 98 -11.58 2.79 -20.37
CA LYS A 98 -10.89 3.63 -21.37
C LYS A 98 -9.43 3.18 -21.51
N ARG A 99 -8.92 3.17 -22.76
CA ARG A 99 -7.54 2.73 -23.07
C ARG A 99 -6.44 3.49 -22.32
N LYS A 100 -6.71 4.73 -21.91
CA LYS A 100 -5.76 5.58 -21.17
C LYS A 100 -5.43 5.06 -19.76
N PHE A 101 -6.16 4.08 -19.26
CA PHE A 101 -6.01 3.49 -17.92
C PHE A 101 -5.50 2.04 -17.96
N LEU A 102 -5.21 1.54 -19.17
CA LEU A 102 -4.91 0.12 -19.37
C LEU A 102 -3.59 -0.26 -18.72
N ASP A 103 -2.60 0.62 -18.78
CA ASP A 103 -1.26 0.41 -18.26
C ASP A 103 -1.23 0.37 -16.73
N GLU A 104 -1.87 1.29 -16.00
CA GLU A 104 -1.94 1.20 -14.53
C GLU A 104 -2.69 -0.06 -14.06
N MET A 105 -3.75 -0.45 -14.80
CA MET A 105 -4.48 -1.67 -14.51
C MET A 105 -3.63 -2.92 -14.78
N VAL A 106 -2.84 -2.94 -15.86
CA VAL A 106 -1.90 -4.03 -16.15
C VAL A 106 -0.81 -4.11 -15.08
N PHE A 107 -0.24 -2.99 -14.63
CA PHE A 107 0.73 -3.00 -13.54
C PHE A 107 0.13 -3.58 -12.25
N SER A 108 -1.08 -3.16 -11.91
CA SER A 108 -1.79 -3.66 -10.72
C SER A 108 -2.06 -5.17 -10.79
N LEU A 109 -2.39 -5.69 -11.98
CA LEU A 109 -2.60 -7.13 -12.22
C LEU A 109 -1.28 -7.92 -12.18
N ILE A 110 -0.19 -7.39 -12.72
CA ILE A 110 1.13 -8.02 -12.64
C ILE A 110 1.57 -8.12 -11.18
N ALA A 111 1.38 -7.05 -10.40
CA ALA A 111 1.69 -7.02 -8.98
C ALA A 111 0.90 -8.05 -8.16
N PHE A 112 -0.33 -8.37 -8.59
CA PHE A 112 -1.12 -9.47 -8.03
C PHE A 112 -0.57 -10.85 -8.44
N ALA A 113 -0.17 -11.03 -9.71
CA ALA A 113 0.22 -12.33 -10.24
C ALA A 113 1.57 -12.83 -9.68
N ILE A 114 2.54 -11.94 -9.45
CA ILE A 114 3.90 -12.35 -9.08
C ILE A 114 3.96 -13.06 -7.72
N PRO A 115 3.30 -12.60 -6.62
CA PRO A 115 3.27 -13.35 -5.36
C PRO A 115 2.75 -14.78 -5.50
N LEU A 116 1.78 -15.02 -6.40
CA LEU A 116 1.27 -16.37 -6.69
C LEU A 116 2.28 -17.25 -7.44
N VAL A 117 3.14 -16.65 -8.25
CA VAL A 117 4.25 -17.36 -8.90
C VAL A 117 5.33 -17.67 -7.87
N LEU A 118 5.69 -16.70 -7.02
CA LEU A 118 6.71 -16.86 -5.97
C LEU A 118 6.35 -17.98 -4.98
N SER A 119 5.08 -18.10 -4.61
CA SER A 119 4.62 -19.17 -3.70
C SER A 119 4.72 -20.59 -4.29
N ARG A 120 4.96 -20.71 -5.61
CA ARG A 120 5.18 -21.99 -6.30
C ARG A 120 6.65 -22.26 -6.61
N LEU A 121 7.54 -21.30 -6.39
CA LEU A 121 8.98 -21.50 -6.57
C LEU A 121 9.56 -22.28 -5.39
N ALA A 122 10.71 -22.92 -5.61
CA ALA A 122 11.48 -23.50 -4.53
C ALA A 122 11.81 -22.43 -3.47
N GLU A 123 11.67 -22.77 -2.19
CA GLU A 123 11.86 -21.81 -1.08
C GLU A 123 13.22 -21.09 -1.15
N SER A 124 14.27 -21.83 -1.52
CA SER A 124 15.63 -21.26 -1.66
C SER A 124 15.71 -20.19 -2.74
N ALA A 125 14.92 -20.30 -3.81
CA ALA A 125 14.83 -19.29 -4.85
C ALA A 125 13.95 -18.10 -4.40
N ALA A 126 12.77 -18.38 -3.84
CA ALA A 126 11.81 -17.35 -3.43
C ALA A 126 12.37 -16.41 -2.34
N ARG A 127 13.19 -16.94 -1.42
CA ARG A 127 13.80 -16.19 -0.30
C ARG A 127 15.19 -15.63 -0.61
N SER A 128 15.66 -15.72 -1.85
CA SER A 128 17.03 -15.33 -2.21
C SER A 128 17.21 -13.81 -2.31
N PRO A 129 18.41 -13.28 -2.03
CA PRO A 129 18.71 -11.86 -2.26
C PRO A 129 18.59 -11.47 -3.74
N TRP A 130 18.75 -12.43 -4.66
CA TRP A 130 18.55 -12.23 -6.09
C TRP A 130 17.08 -11.98 -6.43
N THR A 131 16.16 -12.70 -5.77
CA THR A 131 14.72 -12.43 -5.90
C THR A 131 14.37 -11.04 -5.39
N ALA A 132 14.90 -10.64 -4.22
CA ALA A 132 14.71 -9.28 -3.70
C ALA A 132 15.22 -8.22 -4.69
N ALA A 133 16.43 -8.41 -5.25
CA ALA A 133 17.01 -7.50 -6.23
C ALA A 133 16.22 -7.46 -7.54
N ALA A 134 15.70 -8.60 -8.02
CA ALA A 134 14.89 -8.68 -9.23
C ALA A 134 13.54 -7.97 -9.06
N LEU A 135 12.86 -8.17 -7.93
CA LEU A 135 11.60 -7.49 -7.63
C LEU A 135 11.78 -5.98 -7.46
N PHE A 136 12.86 -5.55 -6.80
CA PHE A 136 13.20 -4.13 -6.70
C PHE A 136 13.58 -3.52 -8.06
N GLY A 137 14.37 -4.24 -8.86
CA GLY A 137 14.68 -3.84 -10.24
C GLY A 137 13.41 -3.70 -11.09
N PHE A 138 12.45 -4.62 -10.92
CA PHE A 138 11.14 -4.54 -11.56
C PHE A 138 10.36 -3.28 -11.12
N PHE A 139 10.35 -2.95 -9.82
CA PHE A 139 9.75 -1.70 -9.33
C PHE A 139 10.40 -0.45 -9.92
N CYS A 140 11.74 -0.40 -9.98
CA CYS A 140 12.45 0.70 -10.63
C CYS A 140 12.09 0.81 -12.11
N SER A 141 11.96 -0.32 -12.81
CA SER A 141 11.53 -0.33 -14.22
C SER A 141 10.11 0.22 -14.38
N TYR A 142 9.19 -0.14 -13.48
CA TYR A 142 7.84 0.42 -13.44
C TYR A 142 7.86 1.94 -13.25
N LEU A 143 8.62 2.47 -12.30
CA LEU A 143 8.71 3.92 -12.09
C LEU A 143 9.21 4.66 -13.33
N VAL A 144 10.12 4.05 -14.10
CA VAL A 144 10.61 4.64 -15.35
C VAL A 144 9.55 4.57 -16.45
N VAL A 145 8.84 3.45 -16.59
CA VAL A 145 7.79 3.26 -17.61
C VAL A 145 6.58 4.14 -17.31
N ASP A 146 6.07 4.16 -16.08
CA ASP A 146 4.94 5.00 -15.67
C ASP A 146 5.21 6.49 -15.91
N ARG A 147 6.42 6.98 -15.57
CA ARG A 147 6.79 8.37 -15.84
C ARG A 147 6.85 8.72 -17.33
N ARG A 148 7.13 7.74 -18.20
CA ARG A 148 7.19 7.95 -19.66
C ARG A 148 5.82 7.88 -20.32
N LEU A 149 4.96 6.97 -19.86
CA LEU A 149 3.61 6.78 -20.41
C LEU A 149 2.64 7.84 -19.87
N ASN A 150 2.75 8.18 -18.59
CA ASN A 150 1.86 9.08 -17.88
C ASN A 150 2.66 10.23 -17.23
N PRO A 151 3.22 11.15 -18.05
CA PRO A 151 3.99 12.28 -17.54
C PRO A 151 3.13 13.15 -16.63
N ASN A 152 3.75 13.69 -15.58
CA ASN A 152 3.07 14.61 -14.66
C ASN A 152 2.54 15.82 -15.44
N PRO A 153 1.24 16.13 -15.35
CA PRO A 153 0.74 17.37 -15.91
C PRO A 153 1.43 18.55 -15.18
N PRO A 154 1.72 19.66 -15.89
CA PRO A 154 2.23 20.86 -15.25
C PRO A 154 1.29 21.27 -14.10
N PRO A 155 1.80 21.87 -13.02
CA PRO A 155 0.97 22.32 -11.91
C PRO A 155 -0.20 23.16 -12.45
N SER A 156 -1.44 22.79 -12.11
CA SER A 156 -2.60 23.52 -12.59
C SER A 156 -2.55 24.98 -12.14
N VAL A 157 -3.14 25.90 -12.92
CA VAL A 157 -3.23 27.32 -12.56
C VAL A 157 -3.91 27.50 -11.19
N GLN A 158 -4.85 26.61 -10.83
CA GLN A 158 -5.48 26.56 -9.51
C GLN A 158 -4.54 26.10 -8.39
N ALA A 159 -3.66 25.12 -8.62
CA ALA A 159 -2.61 24.72 -7.67
C ALA A 159 -1.58 25.84 -7.45
N SER A 160 -1.37 26.66 -8.47
CA SER A 160 -0.47 27.83 -8.44
C SER A 160 -1.12 29.06 -7.77
N ALA A 161 -2.45 29.14 -7.79
CA ALA A 161 -3.25 30.24 -7.21
C ALA A 161 -3.68 30.01 -5.75
N ARG A 162 -3.57 28.78 -5.22
CA ARG A 162 -3.77 28.52 -3.79
C ARG A 162 -2.65 29.23 -3.02
N THR A 163 -3.03 30.09 -2.08
CA THR A 163 -2.10 30.66 -1.10
C THR A 163 -1.40 29.49 -0.39
N ARG A 164 -0.08 29.39 -0.55
CA ARG A 164 0.72 28.38 0.16
C ARG A 164 0.58 28.63 1.65
N ASP A 165 -0.18 27.77 2.32
CA ASP A 165 -0.31 27.82 3.77
C ASP A 165 0.93 27.16 4.39
N GLU A 166 2.04 27.90 4.40
CA GLU A 166 3.30 27.48 5.01
C GLU A 166 3.14 27.15 6.51
N ALA A 167 2.14 27.74 7.19
CA ALA A 167 1.83 27.46 8.59
C ALA A 167 1.25 26.05 8.81
N ALA A 168 0.74 25.40 7.76
CA ALA A 168 0.25 24.01 7.85
C ALA A 168 1.39 22.97 7.84
N LYS A 169 2.59 23.30 7.35
CA LYS A 169 3.70 22.34 7.20
C LYS A 169 4.22 21.77 8.52
N PRO A 170 4.44 22.56 9.60
CA PRO A 170 4.85 22.00 10.89
C PRO A 170 3.84 20.98 11.42
N LYS A 171 2.54 21.24 11.24
CA LYS A 171 1.46 20.32 11.63
C LYS A 171 1.48 19.06 10.80
N ALA A 172 1.70 19.17 9.48
CA ALA A 172 1.86 18.04 8.58
C ALA A 172 3.02 17.12 9.03
N TYR A 173 4.19 17.69 9.29
CA TYR A 173 5.36 16.93 9.77
C TYR A 173 5.11 16.28 11.14
N ALA A 174 4.43 16.98 12.06
CA ALA A 174 4.09 16.41 13.36
C ALA A 174 3.17 15.18 13.21
N TYR A 175 2.15 15.24 12.37
CA TYR A 175 1.27 14.09 12.10
C TYR A 175 2.03 12.90 11.50
N ILE A 176 2.91 13.15 10.53
CA ILE A 176 3.75 12.10 9.93
C ILE A 176 4.67 11.48 10.98
N ALA A 177 5.36 12.30 11.78
CA ALA A 177 6.29 11.83 12.80
C ALA A 177 5.60 10.97 13.88
N VAL A 178 4.44 11.41 14.38
CA VAL A 178 3.67 10.65 15.37
C VAL A 178 3.14 9.34 14.77
N GLY A 179 2.63 9.39 13.53
CA GLY A 179 2.18 8.18 12.83
C GLY A 179 3.30 7.15 12.67
N VAL A 180 4.46 7.58 12.17
CA VAL A 180 5.64 6.72 12.00
C VAL A 180 6.10 6.15 13.35
N ALA A 181 6.22 6.98 14.39
CA ALA A 181 6.66 6.54 15.70
C ALA A 181 5.70 5.48 16.29
N GLY A 182 4.40 5.73 16.22
CA GLY A 182 3.40 4.76 16.70
C GLY A 182 3.45 3.45 15.92
N ILE A 183 3.62 3.52 14.60
CA ILE A 183 3.68 2.33 13.73
C ILE A 183 4.90 1.48 14.03
N VAL A 184 6.08 2.10 14.23
CA VAL A 184 7.30 1.38 14.60
C VAL A 184 7.12 0.66 15.95
N LEU A 185 6.50 1.33 16.92
CA LEU A 185 6.21 0.71 18.23
C LEU A 185 5.26 -0.48 18.10
N ALA A 186 4.14 -0.32 17.39
CA ALA A 186 3.16 -1.39 17.20
C ALA A 186 3.71 -2.56 16.37
N GLY A 187 4.54 -2.27 15.36
CA GLY A 187 5.16 -3.25 14.48
C GLY A 187 6.07 -4.24 15.18
N ASN A 188 6.83 -3.79 16.18
CA ASN A 188 7.71 -4.66 16.96
C ASN A 188 6.90 -5.78 17.65
N TYR A 189 5.78 -5.44 18.30
CA TYR A 189 4.94 -6.42 18.96
C TYR A 189 4.11 -7.28 17.98
N LEU A 190 3.79 -6.73 16.80
CA LEU A 190 2.98 -7.44 15.80
C LEU A 190 3.67 -8.71 15.32
N GLY A 191 4.98 -8.64 15.06
CA GLY A 191 5.77 -9.80 14.65
C GLY A 191 5.80 -10.91 15.71
N ASP A 192 5.96 -10.53 16.97
CA ASP A 192 6.03 -11.46 18.09
C ASP A 192 4.70 -12.21 18.27
N GLU A 193 3.57 -11.49 18.22
CA GLU A 193 2.25 -12.11 18.31
C GLU A 193 1.95 -12.99 17.09
N ALA A 194 2.41 -12.59 15.89
CA ALA A 194 2.28 -13.42 14.69
C ALA A 194 3.02 -14.76 14.87
N LYS A 195 4.23 -14.74 15.44
CA LYS A 195 5.00 -15.94 15.77
C LYS A 195 4.27 -16.82 16.77
N VAL A 196 3.73 -16.25 17.85
CA VAL A 196 2.95 -17.01 18.84
C VAL A 196 1.71 -17.63 18.19
N VAL A 197 1.01 -16.93 17.29
CA VAL A 197 -0.13 -17.46 16.56
C VAL A 197 0.27 -18.65 15.68
N VAL A 198 1.40 -18.57 14.97
CA VAL A 198 1.88 -19.68 14.14
C VAL A 198 2.31 -20.87 15.00
N GLU A 199 3.22 -20.66 15.94
CA GLU A 199 3.87 -21.76 16.69
C GLU A 199 2.94 -22.37 17.74
N SER A 200 2.16 -21.55 18.45
CA SER A 200 1.34 -22.03 19.57
C SER A 200 -0.08 -22.42 19.16
N LEU A 201 -0.72 -21.70 18.22
CA LEU A 201 -2.09 -22.03 17.78
C LEU A 201 -2.11 -22.96 16.57
N GLY A 202 -0.95 -23.23 15.95
CA GLY A 202 -0.84 -24.08 14.76
C GLY A 202 -1.51 -23.48 13.53
N VAL A 203 -1.69 -22.15 13.50
CA VAL A 203 -2.21 -21.44 12.33
C VAL A 203 -1.08 -21.34 11.30
N PRO A 204 -1.28 -21.80 10.06
CA PRO A 204 -0.21 -21.76 9.07
C PRO A 204 0.15 -20.32 8.70
N GLU A 205 1.43 -20.07 8.36
CA GLU A 205 1.96 -18.75 8.03
C GLU A 205 1.15 -18.03 6.94
N TRP A 206 0.76 -18.75 5.88
CA TRP A 206 -0.07 -18.18 4.82
C TRP A 206 -1.39 -17.64 5.34
N ALA A 207 -2.04 -18.30 6.31
CA ALA A 207 -3.31 -17.86 6.86
C ALA A 207 -3.11 -16.60 7.73
N VAL A 208 -2.04 -16.54 8.52
CA VAL A 208 -1.66 -15.31 9.23
C VAL A 208 -1.41 -14.16 8.24
N GLY A 209 -0.71 -14.44 7.14
CA GLY A 209 -0.50 -13.47 6.06
C GLY A 209 -1.81 -12.95 5.45
N TRP A 210 -2.80 -13.81 5.20
CA TRP A 210 -4.12 -13.38 4.72
C TRP A 210 -4.90 -12.53 5.74
N ILE A 211 -4.82 -12.87 7.04
CA ILE A 211 -5.43 -12.06 8.10
C ILE A 211 -4.81 -10.67 8.11
N LEU A 212 -3.47 -10.61 8.08
CA LEU A 212 -2.74 -9.34 8.04
C LEU A 212 -3.11 -8.56 6.77
N GLY A 213 -3.01 -9.17 5.59
CA GLY A 213 -3.28 -8.50 4.32
C GLY A 213 -4.69 -7.91 4.24
N PHE A 214 -5.69 -8.58 4.81
CA PHE A 214 -7.04 -8.02 4.91
C PHE A 214 -7.10 -6.78 5.80
N ILE A 215 -6.49 -6.83 6.98
CA ILE A 215 -6.51 -5.70 7.92
C ILE A 215 -5.69 -4.53 7.38
N THR A 216 -4.51 -4.81 6.81
CA THR A 216 -3.61 -3.79 6.30
C THR A 216 -4.14 -3.08 5.06
N SER A 217 -5.03 -3.71 4.28
CA SER A 217 -5.71 -3.10 3.11
C SER A 217 -6.89 -2.16 3.47
N LEU A 218 -7.24 -2.04 4.75
CA LEU A 218 -8.35 -1.17 5.18
C LEU A 218 -8.12 0.34 4.90
N PRO A 219 -6.91 0.91 5.05
CA PRO A 219 -6.62 2.28 4.66
C PRO A 219 -6.84 2.51 3.15
N GLU A 220 -6.37 1.62 2.28
CA GLU A 220 -6.59 1.66 0.83
C GLU A 220 -8.09 1.70 0.50
N MET A 221 -8.88 0.84 1.15
CA MET A 221 -10.34 0.88 1.00
C MET A 221 -10.89 2.29 1.29
N THR A 222 -10.51 2.87 2.43
CA THR A 222 -11.01 4.20 2.81
C THR A 222 -10.57 5.28 1.82
N ALA A 223 -9.35 5.18 1.29
CA ALA A 223 -8.83 6.07 0.26
C ALA A 223 -9.62 5.96 -1.05
N PHE A 224 -9.84 4.75 -1.57
CA PHE A 224 -10.56 4.55 -2.83
C PHE A 224 -11.98 5.12 -2.79
N PHE A 225 -12.71 4.84 -1.71
CA PHE A 225 -14.06 5.38 -1.51
C PHE A 225 -14.04 6.90 -1.35
N ALA A 226 -13.10 7.46 -0.59
CA ALA A 226 -13.00 8.90 -0.37
C ALA A 226 -12.70 9.69 -1.65
N VAL A 227 -11.80 9.19 -2.51
CA VAL A 227 -11.46 9.83 -3.79
C VAL A 227 -12.65 9.81 -4.74
N PHE A 228 -13.31 8.66 -4.92
CA PHE A 228 -14.51 8.60 -5.78
C PHE A 228 -15.69 9.42 -5.23
N ALA A 229 -15.86 9.45 -3.90
CA ALA A 229 -16.88 10.30 -3.27
C ALA A 229 -16.61 11.78 -3.55
N SER A 230 -15.34 12.21 -3.46
CA SER A 230 -14.94 13.60 -3.63
C SER A 230 -15.03 14.05 -5.09
N GLY A 231 -14.78 13.15 -6.06
CA GLY A 231 -14.87 13.45 -7.50
C GLY A 231 -16.25 13.21 -8.13
N ALA A 232 -17.29 13.00 -7.32
CA ALA A 232 -18.63 12.68 -7.81
C ALA A 232 -19.21 13.79 -8.70
N VAL A 233 -18.94 15.06 -8.37
CA VAL A 233 -19.45 16.23 -9.09
C VAL A 233 -18.75 16.40 -10.43
N GLU A 234 -17.42 16.40 -10.44
CA GLU A 234 -16.58 16.58 -11.64
C GLU A 234 -16.88 15.49 -12.68
N ALA A 235 -17.10 14.28 -12.23
CA ALA A 235 -17.36 13.20 -13.17
C ALA A 235 -18.80 13.16 -13.70
N ALA A 236 -19.77 13.80 -13.02
CA ALA A 236 -21.06 14.09 -13.63
C ALA A 236 -20.91 15.03 -14.85
N GLN A 237 -19.80 15.77 -14.92
CA GLN A 237 -19.41 16.62 -16.05
C GLN A 237 -18.51 15.90 -17.06
N GLY A 238 -18.25 14.60 -16.86
CA GLY A 238 -17.45 13.76 -17.76
C GLY A 238 -15.94 13.76 -17.49
N ASP A 239 -15.48 14.35 -16.38
CA ASP A 239 -14.09 14.26 -15.93
C ASP A 239 -13.81 12.88 -15.31
N ASP A 240 -12.63 12.30 -15.56
CA ASP A 240 -12.18 11.03 -14.97
C ASP A 240 -10.98 11.21 -14.03
N THR A 241 -10.76 12.42 -13.50
CA THR A 241 -9.62 12.71 -12.60
C THR A 241 -9.63 11.83 -11.35
N ASP A 242 -10.81 11.50 -10.82
CA ASP A 242 -10.97 10.57 -9.69
C ASP A 242 -10.55 9.14 -10.03
N CYS A 243 -10.83 8.69 -11.25
CA CYS A 243 -10.39 7.41 -11.78
C CYS A 243 -8.87 7.36 -11.91
N GLN A 244 -8.26 8.43 -12.43
CA GLN A 244 -6.80 8.53 -12.53
C GLN A 244 -6.16 8.52 -11.13
N GLU A 245 -6.64 9.35 -10.20
CA GLU A 245 -6.09 9.44 -8.84
C GLU A 245 -6.19 8.09 -8.10
N ASN A 246 -7.31 7.37 -8.24
CA ASN A 246 -7.47 6.05 -7.64
C ASN A 246 -6.65 4.96 -8.32
N LEU A 247 -6.48 5.00 -9.65
CA LEU A 247 -5.60 4.06 -10.35
C LEU A 247 -4.13 4.28 -10.03
N ASP A 248 -3.70 5.55 -9.96
CA ASP A 248 -2.35 5.92 -9.52
C ASP A 248 -2.09 5.40 -8.10
N SER A 249 -3.06 5.54 -7.19
CA SER A 249 -3.00 5.01 -5.83
C SER A 249 -2.92 3.48 -5.79
N LEU A 250 -3.81 2.79 -6.52
CA LEU A 250 -3.85 1.33 -6.61
C LEU A 250 -2.54 0.76 -7.18
N ALA A 251 -2.06 1.31 -8.30
CA ALA A 251 -0.83 0.85 -8.94
C ALA A 251 0.39 1.14 -8.07
N ALA A 252 0.47 2.33 -7.45
CA ALA A 252 1.55 2.68 -6.53
C ALA A 252 1.59 1.72 -5.32
N SER A 253 0.44 1.49 -4.69
CA SER A 253 0.29 0.53 -3.57
C SER A 253 0.75 -0.87 -4.00
N ASN A 254 0.09 -1.48 -5.00
CA ASN A 254 0.36 -2.86 -5.40
C ASN A 254 1.81 -3.07 -5.87
N MET A 255 2.37 -2.13 -6.64
CA MET A 255 3.75 -2.22 -7.12
C MET A 255 4.76 -2.04 -5.98
N SER A 256 4.48 -1.17 -5.00
CA SER A 256 5.35 -1.01 -3.83
C SER A 256 5.29 -2.21 -2.87
N ASN A 257 4.11 -2.79 -2.67
CA ASN A 257 3.92 -4.04 -1.93
C ASN A 257 4.82 -5.15 -2.49
N LEU A 258 4.76 -5.34 -3.82
CA LEU A 258 5.55 -6.36 -4.49
C LEU A 258 7.06 -6.03 -4.52
N GLY A 259 7.41 -4.82 -4.95
CA GLY A 259 8.76 -4.51 -5.40
C GLY A 259 9.58 -3.69 -4.43
N VAL A 260 9.02 -3.28 -3.30
CA VAL A 260 9.75 -2.60 -2.22
C VAL A 260 9.56 -3.35 -0.91
N ILE A 261 8.31 -3.55 -0.49
CA ILE A 261 7.97 -4.10 0.82
C ILE A 261 8.41 -5.55 0.94
N TYR A 262 8.05 -6.42 -0.01
CA TYR A 262 8.48 -7.81 0.06
C TYR A 262 10.02 -7.98 -0.04
N PRO A 263 10.75 -7.26 -0.92
CA PRO A 263 12.22 -7.23 -0.90
C PRO A 263 12.83 -6.80 0.43
N ILE A 264 12.25 -5.81 1.12
CA ILE A 264 12.67 -5.42 2.48
C ILE A 264 12.43 -6.60 3.45
N GLY A 265 11.28 -7.27 3.36
CA GLY A 265 10.99 -8.49 4.12
C GLY A 265 12.03 -9.58 3.92
N ILE A 266 12.41 -9.88 2.67
CA ILE A 266 13.48 -10.83 2.36
C ILE A 266 14.80 -10.39 3.00
N ALA A 267 15.17 -9.11 2.87
CA ALA A 267 16.41 -8.59 3.44
C ALA A 267 16.43 -8.73 4.97
N VAL A 268 15.35 -8.38 5.65
CA VAL A 268 15.19 -8.53 7.11
C VAL A 268 15.30 -10.01 7.51
N PHE A 269 14.57 -10.89 6.83
CA PHE A 269 14.63 -12.33 7.10
C PHE A 269 16.04 -12.90 6.97
N LEU A 270 16.79 -12.49 5.92
CA LEU A 270 18.17 -12.94 5.70
C LEU A 270 19.17 -12.37 6.72
N LEU A 271 18.88 -11.22 7.31
CA LEU A 271 19.71 -10.60 8.35
C LEU A 271 19.46 -11.21 9.73
N VAL A 272 18.20 -11.54 10.04
CA VAL A 272 17.81 -12.09 11.35
C VAL A 272 17.93 -13.62 11.41
N GLY A 273 17.73 -14.31 10.28
CA GLY A 273 17.86 -15.77 10.18
C GLY A 273 19.31 -16.30 10.14
N ARG A 274 20.28 -15.48 10.55
CA ARG A 274 21.70 -15.84 10.71
C ARG A 274 22.05 -16.05 12.17
#